data_AF-A0A7K1ZN15-F1
#
_entry.id   AF-A0A7K1ZN15-F1
#
_cell.length_a   1.000
_cell.length_b   1.000
_cell.length_c   1.000
_cell.angle_alpha   90.00
_cell.angle_beta   90.00
_cell.angle_gamma   90.00
#
_symmetry.space_group_name_H-M   'P 1'
#
loop_
_entity.id
_entity.type
_entity.pdbx_description
1 polymer ?
#
loop_
_entity_poly.entity_id
_entity_poly.type
_entity_poly.pdbx_seq_one_letter_code
_entity_poly.pdbx_strand_id
1 'polypeptide(L)'
;LAVGELARILDQSQPRLSHHLKSLTKAGLVERLPEGAWVFYRIQRRGWADRLLQGIFSKLDVDSDPFTTDFNVLQRVRANRAQSAASYFSEIANDWDQLRALHYPDAAIEREILGHVECHQFERIVDLGTGTGRMLILLAPYTQEAEGLDQSHRMLKVARANLNRAGIGNARVRQGDAMNTPFESDSADLVIVHQVLHYLEQPERVIAEAARILKQGGQLIVVDFAPHELEFLRESQGHYRLGISEDDMMRWADSAGFSMQPPRRFNPPSSLDKGLSVLIWKAAWRVYQPADPSVSKLSVAEQQSKPPPNVSFEFFPPKSDSMEAKLWESVARLTPMAPRFVSVTYGAGGSTRDRTRRIVTKIAQDTPLLPAAHLTCVSATKEEVLGIAVDLWKAGIRHIVALRGDPPEGIDAKFEQHPGGFRDSIDLIEGIRNCEITPGARFEISVSCYPEQHPHSRGWDQDIAFLRAKQDAGADRAITQFFFEPEVYFKFLDRARAGGVTMPIVPGIMLQPNFKGMKRIADLCQVTLPNWLYEVFEGTGDDAVTREFITANVAAELCHKLSDQGVNDFHFYTLNRASLALSTCRLLGLKPQAVA
;
A
#
# COMPACT_ATOMS: atom_id res chain seq x y z
N LEU A 1 -17.55 6.06 18.87
CA LEU A 1 -18.41 5.99 20.08
C LEU A 1 -18.57 7.39 20.64
N ALA A 2 -19.77 7.69 21.10
CA ALA A 2 -20.08 8.96 21.75
C ALA A 2 -19.64 8.97 23.21
N VAL A 3 -19.50 10.15 23.81
CA VAL A 3 -19.12 10.26 25.24
C VAL A 3 -20.08 9.48 26.15
N GLY A 4 -21.40 9.57 25.93
CA GLY A 4 -22.37 8.83 26.74
C GLY A 4 -22.21 7.31 26.63
N GLU A 5 -21.75 6.82 25.49
CA GLU A 5 -21.49 5.39 25.30
C GLU A 5 -20.19 4.94 25.93
N LEU A 6 -19.15 5.76 25.80
CA LEU A 6 -17.88 5.54 26.48
C LEU A 6 -18.10 5.56 28.01
N ALA A 7 -18.97 6.43 28.51
CA ALA A 7 -19.36 6.48 29.92
C ALA A 7 -20.05 5.19 30.36
N ARG A 8 -20.96 4.65 29.54
CA ARG A 8 -21.61 3.37 29.79
C ARG A 8 -20.65 2.18 29.69
N ILE A 9 -19.73 2.20 28.72
CA ILE A 9 -18.76 1.11 28.50
C ILE A 9 -17.79 1.02 29.67
N LEU A 10 -17.25 2.15 30.12
CA LEU A 10 -16.23 2.23 31.16
C LEU A 10 -16.81 2.29 32.58
N ASP A 11 -18.14 2.16 32.73
CA ASP A 11 -18.89 2.37 33.97
C ASP A 11 -18.48 3.65 34.73
N GLN A 12 -18.44 4.77 34.02
CA GLN A 12 -18.04 6.08 34.54
C GLN A 12 -19.12 7.13 34.31
N SER A 13 -19.22 8.11 35.20
CA SER A 13 -20.09 9.26 34.97
C SER A 13 -19.62 10.09 33.78
N GLN A 14 -20.56 10.52 32.94
CA GLN A 14 -20.27 11.34 31.75
C GLN A 14 -19.47 12.62 32.06
N PRO A 15 -19.69 13.36 33.18
CA PRO A 15 -18.86 14.51 33.54
C PRO A 15 -17.40 14.13 33.80
N ARG A 16 -17.15 13.02 34.50
CA ARG A 16 -15.79 12.54 34.81
C ARG A 16 -15.05 12.16 33.54
N LEU A 17 -15.68 11.39 32.66
CA LEU A 17 -15.08 10.99 31.40
C LEU A 17 -14.82 12.19 30.47
N SER A 18 -15.75 13.14 30.41
CA SER A 18 -15.57 14.36 29.63
C SER A 18 -14.36 15.17 30.09
N HIS A 19 -14.10 15.21 31.40
CA HIS A 19 -12.93 15.88 31.97
C HIS A 19 -11.61 15.22 31.51
N HIS A 20 -11.54 13.89 31.53
CA HIS A 20 -10.38 13.14 31.04
C HIS A 20 -10.16 13.34 29.54
N LEU A 21 -11.22 13.18 28.73
CA LEU A 21 -11.15 13.36 27.28
C LEU A 21 -10.72 14.78 26.90
N LYS A 22 -11.18 15.82 27.60
CA LYS A 22 -10.72 17.19 27.39
C LYS A 22 -9.23 17.36 27.66
N SER A 23 -8.71 16.69 28.68
CA SER A 23 -7.27 16.71 29.01
C SER A 23 -6.44 15.99 27.95
N LEU A 24 -6.89 14.83 27.49
CA LEU A 24 -6.26 14.08 26.40
C LEU A 24 -6.29 14.87 25.08
N THR A 25 -7.37 15.60 24.80
CA THR A 25 -7.45 16.47 23.62
C THR A 25 -6.48 17.64 23.72
N LYS A 26 -6.39 18.32 24.86
CA LYS A 26 -5.39 19.38 25.08
C LYS A 26 -3.96 18.89 24.94
N ALA A 27 -3.70 17.65 25.37
CA ALA A 27 -2.42 17.00 25.19
C ALA A 27 -2.16 16.56 23.75
N GLY A 28 -3.13 16.64 22.83
CA GLY A 28 -2.97 16.18 21.44
C GLY A 28 -2.95 14.66 21.28
N LEU A 29 -3.47 13.90 22.26
CA LEU A 29 -3.53 12.43 22.20
C LEU A 29 -4.83 11.91 21.58
N VAL A 30 -5.91 12.68 21.70
CA VAL A 30 -7.20 12.36 21.08
C VAL A 30 -7.78 13.59 20.38
N GLU A 31 -8.38 13.37 19.23
CA GLU A 31 -9.11 14.36 18.47
C GLU A 31 -10.57 14.41 18.93
N ARG A 32 -11.09 15.62 19.14
CA ARG A 32 -12.49 15.86 19.49
C ARG A 32 -13.26 16.18 18.21
N LEU A 33 -14.28 15.39 17.91
CA LEU A 33 -15.08 15.45 16.69
C LEU A 33 -16.55 15.73 17.09
N PRO A 34 -16.96 17.01 17.20
CA PRO A 34 -18.36 17.34 17.43
C PRO A 34 -19.19 17.02 16.17
N GLU A 35 -20.34 16.38 16.36
CA GLU A 35 -21.27 16.03 15.29
C GLU A 35 -22.70 16.14 15.84
N GLY A 36 -23.37 17.25 15.50
CA GLY A 36 -24.66 17.65 16.09
C GLY A 36 -24.59 17.82 17.62
N ALA A 37 -25.53 17.20 18.34
CA ALA A 37 -25.58 17.17 19.81
C ALA A 37 -24.55 16.19 20.42
N TRP A 38 -23.89 15.39 19.61
CA TRP A 38 -22.98 14.34 20.06
C TRP A 38 -21.52 14.77 19.89
N VAL A 39 -20.65 14.25 20.76
CA VAL A 39 -19.20 14.46 20.65
C VAL A 39 -18.53 13.09 20.56
N PHE A 40 -17.83 12.87 19.46
CA PHE A 40 -17.00 11.69 19.24
C PHE A 40 -15.55 12.03 19.55
N TYR A 41 -14.81 10.99 19.94
CA TYR A 41 -13.37 11.09 20.16
C TYR A 41 -12.67 10.00 19.37
N ARG A 42 -11.54 10.36 18.76
CA ARG A 42 -10.68 9.44 18.03
C ARG A 42 -9.25 9.58 18.53
N ILE A 43 -8.50 8.48 18.61
CA ILE A 43 -7.07 8.54 18.97
C ILE A 43 -6.27 9.23 17.84
N GLN A 44 -5.22 9.98 18.19
CA GLN A 44 -4.29 10.49 17.19
C GLN A 44 -3.39 9.36 16.68
N ARG A 45 -3.49 9.04 15.39
CA ARG A 45 -2.73 7.97 14.71
C ARG A 45 -1.55 8.49 13.89
N ARG A 46 -1.09 9.71 14.17
CA ARG A 46 0.05 10.34 13.47
C ARG A 46 0.96 11.04 14.47
N GLY A 47 2.25 11.09 14.14
CA GLY A 47 3.23 11.88 14.88
C GLY A 47 3.60 11.31 16.26
N TRP A 48 3.93 12.19 17.19
CA TRP A 48 4.44 11.81 18.51
C TRP A 48 3.39 11.14 19.40
N ALA A 49 2.12 11.53 19.25
CA ALA A 49 0.99 11.01 20.02
C ALA A 49 0.77 9.51 19.75
N ASP A 50 0.83 9.09 18.49
CA ASP A 50 0.67 7.68 18.09
C ASP A 50 1.79 6.80 18.67
N ARG A 51 3.05 7.24 18.59
CA ARG A 51 4.19 6.52 19.19
C ARG A 51 4.05 6.35 20.69
N LEU A 52 3.61 7.40 21.40
CA LEU A 52 3.40 7.34 22.84
C LEU A 52 2.27 6.36 23.19
N LEU A 53 1.13 6.45 22.50
CA LEU A 53 -0.02 5.58 22.74
C LEU A 53 0.29 4.11 22.45
N GLN A 54 0.99 3.81 21.34
CA GLN A 54 1.42 2.44 21.02
C GLN A 54 2.36 1.87 22.09
N GLY A 55 3.31 2.68 22.60
CA GLY A 55 4.21 2.26 23.66
C GLY A 55 3.54 2.05 25.03
N ILE A 56 2.42 2.74 25.29
CA ILE A 56 1.60 2.51 26.49
C ILE A 56 0.75 1.25 26.30
N PHE A 57 0.01 1.15 25.18
CA PHE A 57 -0.91 0.05 24.94
C PHE A 57 -0.22 -1.31 24.79
N SER A 58 1.01 -1.36 24.26
CA SER A 58 1.78 -2.61 24.18
C SER A 58 2.17 -3.20 25.54
N LYS A 59 2.05 -2.42 26.62
CA LYS A 59 2.35 -2.84 27.99
C LYS A 59 1.10 -3.15 28.81
N LEU A 60 -0.09 -2.96 28.24
CA LEU A 60 -1.34 -3.28 28.91
C LEU A 60 -1.70 -4.74 28.66
N ASP A 61 -2.10 -5.45 29.72
CA ASP A 61 -2.69 -6.77 29.62
C ASP A 61 -4.19 -6.65 29.29
N VAL A 62 -4.50 -6.60 28.00
CA VAL A 62 -5.87 -6.40 27.48
C VAL A 62 -6.80 -7.59 27.70
N ASP A 63 -6.26 -8.74 28.07
CA ASP A 63 -7.01 -9.97 28.37
C ASP A 63 -7.38 -10.07 29.86
N SER A 64 -7.06 -9.04 30.65
CA SER A 64 -7.41 -8.93 32.07
C SER A 64 -8.55 -7.93 32.31
N ASP A 65 -9.27 -8.09 33.43
CA ASP A 65 -10.26 -7.10 33.86
C ASP A 65 -9.59 -5.78 34.27
N PRO A 66 -10.18 -4.61 33.93
CA PRO A 66 -11.54 -4.43 33.41
C PRO A 66 -11.69 -4.51 31.88
N PHE A 67 -10.61 -4.70 31.11
CA PHE A 67 -10.66 -4.60 29.64
C PHE A 67 -11.59 -5.62 28.98
N THR A 68 -11.60 -6.87 29.48
CA THR A 68 -12.50 -7.91 29.00
C THR A 68 -13.98 -7.54 29.25
N THR A 69 -14.28 -7.01 30.44
CA THR A 69 -15.62 -6.52 30.79
C THR A 69 -16.04 -5.34 29.90
N ASP A 70 -15.19 -4.33 29.75
CA ASP A 70 -15.43 -3.17 28.89
C ASP A 70 -15.65 -3.59 27.43
N PHE A 71 -14.86 -4.55 26.93
CA PHE A 71 -15.00 -5.09 25.58
C PHE A 71 -16.34 -5.79 25.38
N ASN A 72 -16.81 -6.59 26.34
CA ASN A 72 -18.12 -7.23 26.27
C ASN A 72 -19.27 -6.19 26.25
N VAL A 73 -19.17 -5.12 27.04
CA VAL A 73 -20.15 -4.03 27.02
C VAL A 73 -20.11 -3.31 25.66
N LEU A 74 -18.92 -3.04 25.12
CA LEU A 74 -18.74 -2.48 23.78
C LEU A 74 -19.41 -3.34 22.70
N GLN A 75 -19.25 -4.67 22.73
CA GLN A 75 -19.90 -5.57 21.77
C GLN A 75 -21.43 -5.48 21.86
N ARG A 76 -22.00 -5.39 23.08
CA ARG A 76 -23.45 -5.18 23.27
C ARG A 76 -23.91 -3.82 22.75
N VAL A 77 -23.13 -2.75 22.98
CA VAL A 77 -23.40 -1.42 22.43
C VAL A 77 -23.49 -1.48 20.90
N ARG A 78 -22.53 -2.14 20.25
CA ARG A 78 -22.48 -2.33 18.80
C ARG A 78 -23.65 -3.16 18.27
N ALA A 79 -23.92 -4.30 18.90
CA ALA A 79 -25.02 -5.18 18.53
C ALA A 79 -26.38 -4.47 18.59
N ASN A 80 -26.63 -3.70 19.66
CA ASN A 80 -27.88 -2.94 19.81
C ASN A 80 -28.04 -1.87 18.71
N ARG A 81 -26.94 -1.21 18.30
CA ARG A 81 -26.97 -0.22 17.20
C ARG A 81 -27.27 -0.88 15.86
N ALA A 82 -26.60 -1.98 15.55
CA ALA A 82 -26.85 -2.74 14.31
C ALA A 82 -28.31 -3.23 14.24
N GLN A 83 -28.84 -3.72 15.36
CA GLN A 83 -30.23 -4.15 15.46
C GLN A 83 -31.23 -2.99 15.27
N SER A 84 -30.95 -1.81 15.83
CA SER A 84 -31.82 -0.64 15.67
C SER A 84 -31.94 -0.19 14.21
N ALA A 85 -30.84 -0.13 13.47
CA ALA A 85 -30.85 0.19 12.05
C ALA A 85 -31.60 -0.88 11.24
N ALA A 86 -31.34 -2.16 11.51
CA ALA A 86 -32.04 -3.27 10.84
C ALA A 86 -33.56 -3.28 11.10
N SER A 87 -33.99 -2.95 12.32
CA SER A 87 -35.41 -2.82 12.67
C SER A 87 -36.07 -1.65 11.95
N TYR A 88 -35.44 -0.47 11.91
CA TYR A 88 -35.95 0.69 11.17
C TYR A 88 -36.19 0.37 9.68
N PHE A 89 -35.19 -0.21 9.01
CA PHE A 89 -35.33 -0.61 7.60
C PHE A 89 -36.42 -1.65 7.41
N SER A 90 -36.57 -2.58 8.37
CA SER A 90 -37.64 -3.55 8.30
C SER A 90 -39.01 -2.87 8.38
N GLU A 91 -39.21 -1.88 9.24
CA GLU A 91 -40.52 -1.22 9.40
C GLU A 91 -40.94 -0.40 8.17
N ILE A 92 -40.00 0.34 7.58
CA ILE A 92 -40.28 1.34 6.53
C ILE A 92 -40.10 0.82 5.10
N ALA A 93 -39.64 -0.42 4.89
CA ALA A 93 -39.22 -0.93 3.56
C ALA A 93 -40.26 -0.71 2.44
N ASN A 94 -41.56 -0.75 2.76
CA ASN A 94 -42.63 -0.57 1.78
C ASN A 94 -42.83 0.90 1.37
N ASP A 95 -42.51 1.84 2.24
CA ASP A 95 -42.74 3.28 2.06
C ASP A 95 -41.43 4.06 1.80
N TRP A 96 -40.29 3.36 1.81
CA TRP A 96 -38.95 3.92 1.67
C TRP A 96 -38.78 4.85 0.45
N ASP A 97 -39.28 4.44 -0.71
CA ASP A 97 -39.16 5.23 -1.94
C ASP A 97 -39.98 6.54 -1.86
N GLN A 98 -41.12 6.53 -1.18
CA GLN A 98 -41.94 7.73 -0.98
C GLN A 98 -41.34 8.65 0.08
N LEU A 99 -40.78 8.09 1.15
CA LEU A 99 -40.11 8.86 2.20
C LEU A 99 -38.86 9.57 1.67
N ARG A 100 -38.07 8.95 0.79
CA ARG A 100 -36.90 9.60 0.17
C ARG A 100 -37.27 10.81 -0.68
N ALA A 101 -38.32 10.70 -1.49
CA ALA A 101 -38.76 11.77 -2.40
C ALA A 101 -39.17 13.07 -1.69
N LEU A 102 -39.44 13.02 -0.38
CA LEU A 102 -39.86 14.17 0.42
C LEU A 102 -38.69 15.01 0.98
N HIS A 103 -37.45 14.51 0.96
CA HIS A 103 -36.35 15.12 1.73
C HIS A 103 -35.22 15.75 0.89
N TYR A 104 -35.05 15.38 -0.38
CA TYR A 104 -34.00 15.92 -1.28
C TYR A 104 -34.36 15.67 -2.77
N PRO A 105 -33.72 16.34 -3.75
CA PRO A 105 -34.20 16.35 -5.15
C PRO A 105 -33.83 15.06 -5.93
N ASP A 106 -34.56 13.97 -5.69
CA ASP A 106 -34.31 12.63 -6.27
C ASP A 106 -34.10 12.66 -7.78
N ALA A 107 -34.98 13.34 -8.53
CA ALA A 107 -34.86 13.40 -9.99
C ALA A 107 -33.57 14.10 -10.48
N ALA A 108 -33.02 15.03 -9.69
CA ALA A 108 -31.75 15.70 -10.04
C ALA A 108 -30.55 14.81 -9.73
N ILE A 109 -30.59 14.05 -8.63
CA ILE A 109 -29.55 13.09 -8.25
C ILE A 109 -29.51 11.94 -9.25
N GLU A 110 -30.67 11.37 -9.60
CA GLU A 110 -30.75 10.30 -10.60
C GLU A 110 -30.24 10.75 -11.96
N ARG A 111 -30.58 11.98 -12.39
CA ARG A 111 -30.05 12.55 -13.64
C ARG A 111 -28.53 12.71 -13.61
N GLU A 112 -27.96 13.08 -12.46
CA GLU A 112 -26.51 13.19 -12.34
C GLU A 112 -25.83 11.82 -12.42
N ILE A 113 -26.37 10.81 -11.71
CA ILE A 113 -25.89 9.43 -11.78
C ILE A 113 -25.94 8.95 -13.23
N LEU A 114 -27.07 9.16 -13.92
CA LEU A 114 -27.24 8.83 -15.32
C LEU A 114 -26.22 9.55 -16.22
N GLY A 115 -26.02 10.86 -16.02
CA GLY A 115 -25.00 11.62 -16.76
C GLY A 115 -23.57 11.08 -16.61
N HIS A 116 -23.28 10.32 -15.54
CA HIS A 116 -22.00 9.64 -15.37
C HIS A 116 -21.89 8.30 -16.10
N VAL A 117 -23.02 7.63 -16.36
CA VAL A 117 -23.08 6.29 -16.97
C VAL A 117 -23.53 6.29 -18.42
N GLU A 118 -24.21 7.34 -18.89
CA GLU A 118 -24.91 7.40 -20.18
C GLU A 118 -24.02 7.14 -21.41
N CYS A 119 -22.71 7.41 -21.31
CA CYS A 119 -21.76 7.19 -22.40
C CYS A 119 -21.07 5.81 -22.35
N HIS A 120 -21.42 4.93 -21.41
CA HIS A 120 -20.74 3.66 -21.18
C HIS A 120 -21.73 2.50 -21.13
N GLN A 121 -21.35 1.38 -21.75
CA GLN A 121 -22.03 0.10 -21.50
C GLN A 121 -21.16 -0.74 -20.59
N PHE A 122 -21.66 -1.05 -19.40
CA PHE A 122 -20.98 -1.90 -18.43
C PHE A 122 -21.30 -3.37 -18.69
N GLU A 123 -20.37 -4.27 -18.38
CA GLU A 123 -20.64 -5.71 -18.37
C GLU A 123 -21.36 -6.07 -17.07
N ARG A 124 -20.84 -5.58 -15.94
CA ARG A 124 -21.40 -5.83 -14.61
C ARG A 124 -21.39 -4.61 -13.70
N ILE A 125 -22.56 -4.30 -13.16
CA ILE A 125 -22.77 -3.29 -12.12
C ILE A 125 -23.07 -3.97 -10.79
N VAL A 126 -22.45 -3.48 -9.70
CA VAL A 126 -22.76 -3.91 -8.34
C VAL A 126 -23.28 -2.74 -7.51
N ASP A 127 -24.41 -2.94 -6.85
CA ASP A 127 -25.05 -1.96 -5.95
C ASP A 127 -24.91 -2.44 -4.50
N LEU A 128 -24.00 -1.82 -3.74
CA LEU A 128 -23.73 -2.20 -2.35
C LEU A 128 -24.67 -1.44 -1.42
N GLY A 129 -25.57 -2.17 -0.75
CA GLY A 129 -26.68 -1.64 0.04
C GLY A 129 -27.87 -1.23 -0.84
N THR A 130 -28.31 -2.16 -1.70
CA THR A 130 -29.29 -1.87 -2.77
C THR A 130 -30.67 -1.43 -2.28
N GLY A 131 -31.01 -1.69 -1.01
CA GLY A 131 -32.29 -1.32 -0.43
C GLY A 131 -33.47 -1.88 -1.24
N THR A 132 -34.33 -0.99 -1.73
CA THR A 132 -35.50 -1.31 -2.56
C THR A 132 -35.19 -1.51 -4.05
N GLY A 133 -33.91 -1.56 -4.44
CA GLY A 133 -33.45 -1.87 -5.80
C GLY A 133 -33.54 -0.72 -6.80
N ARG A 134 -33.68 0.53 -6.34
CA ARG A 134 -33.89 1.69 -7.22
C ARG A 134 -32.73 1.92 -8.19
N MET A 135 -31.48 1.83 -7.72
CA MET A 135 -30.29 2.01 -8.58
C MET A 135 -30.16 0.89 -9.60
N LEU A 136 -30.52 -0.35 -9.25
CA LEU A 136 -30.58 -1.44 -10.22
C LEU A 136 -31.57 -1.17 -11.36
N ILE A 137 -32.75 -0.62 -11.05
CA ILE A 137 -33.74 -0.24 -12.08
C ILE A 137 -33.20 0.89 -12.95
N LEU A 138 -32.60 1.91 -12.34
CA LEU A 138 -32.07 3.08 -13.03
C LEU A 138 -30.92 2.72 -13.98
N LEU A 139 -30.03 1.82 -13.54
CA LEU A 139 -28.81 1.46 -14.26
C LEU A 139 -28.96 0.24 -15.18
N ALA A 140 -30.07 -0.49 -15.08
CA ALA A 140 -30.34 -1.67 -15.92
C ALA A 140 -30.15 -1.44 -17.43
N PRO A 141 -30.52 -0.29 -18.03
CA PRO A 141 -30.29 -0.06 -19.46
C PRO A 141 -28.80 0.00 -19.87
N TYR A 142 -27.90 0.30 -18.94
CA TYR A 142 -26.48 0.57 -19.20
C TYR A 142 -25.58 -0.61 -18.86
N THR A 143 -26.14 -1.79 -18.57
CA THR A 143 -25.35 -2.97 -18.19
C THR A 143 -25.89 -4.28 -18.77
N GLN A 144 -24.99 -5.26 -18.96
CA GLN A 144 -25.41 -6.63 -19.29
C GLN A 144 -25.93 -7.37 -18.07
N GLU A 145 -25.32 -7.15 -16.90
CA GLU A 145 -25.75 -7.72 -15.63
C GLU A 145 -25.66 -6.70 -14.49
N ALA A 146 -26.63 -6.70 -13.58
CA ALA A 146 -26.59 -5.91 -12.35
C ALA A 146 -26.86 -6.80 -11.13
N GLU A 147 -26.12 -6.59 -10.04
CA GLU A 147 -26.32 -7.32 -8.79
C GLU A 147 -26.34 -6.38 -7.59
N GLY A 148 -27.46 -6.36 -6.87
CA GLY A 148 -27.61 -5.60 -5.63
C GLY A 148 -27.38 -6.47 -4.40
N LEU A 149 -26.59 -5.97 -3.45
CA LEU A 149 -26.32 -6.62 -2.18
C LEU A 149 -27.01 -5.83 -1.06
N ASP A 150 -27.72 -6.51 -0.15
CA ASP A 150 -28.27 -5.87 1.06
C ASP A 150 -28.27 -6.85 2.24
N GLN A 151 -28.14 -6.37 3.46
CA GLN A 151 -28.20 -7.22 4.65
C GLN A 151 -29.65 -7.59 5.02
N SER A 152 -30.62 -6.72 4.69
CA SER A 152 -32.03 -6.88 5.06
C SER A 152 -32.80 -7.74 4.07
N HIS A 153 -33.26 -8.89 4.55
CA HIS A 153 -34.13 -9.79 3.78
C HIS A 153 -35.43 -9.10 3.30
N ARG A 154 -35.99 -8.17 4.10
CA ARG A 154 -37.22 -7.45 3.74
C ARG A 154 -36.98 -6.44 2.62
N MET A 155 -35.86 -5.72 2.65
CA MET A 155 -35.46 -4.81 1.56
C MET A 155 -35.32 -5.57 0.24
N LEU A 156 -34.63 -6.72 0.26
CA LEU A 156 -34.44 -7.56 -0.92
C LEU A 156 -35.76 -8.11 -1.49
N LYS A 157 -36.75 -8.41 -0.64
CA LYS A 157 -38.09 -8.81 -1.07
C LYS A 157 -38.81 -7.70 -1.83
N VAL A 158 -38.73 -6.46 -1.33
CA VAL A 158 -39.28 -5.28 -2.00
C VAL A 158 -38.53 -5.00 -3.30
N ALA A 159 -37.19 -5.06 -3.29
CA ALA A 159 -36.36 -4.89 -4.48
C ALA A 159 -36.71 -5.87 -5.58
N ARG A 160 -36.90 -7.16 -5.26
CA ARG A 160 -37.33 -8.16 -6.24
C ARG A 160 -38.69 -7.83 -6.85
N ALA A 161 -39.65 -7.38 -6.03
CA ALA A 161 -40.97 -6.97 -6.53
C ALA A 161 -40.90 -5.73 -7.42
N ASN A 162 -40.04 -4.76 -7.07
CA ASN A 162 -39.82 -3.54 -7.86
C ASN A 162 -39.15 -3.84 -9.21
N LEU A 163 -38.11 -4.69 -9.22
CA LEU A 163 -37.47 -5.17 -10.45
C LEU A 163 -38.47 -5.87 -11.39
N ASN A 164 -39.28 -6.77 -10.85
CA ASN A 164 -40.32 -7.47 -11.60
C ASN A 164 -41.36 -6.50 -12.18
N ARG A 165 -41.83 -5.52 -11.39
CA ARG A 165 -42.81 -4.52 -11.82
C ARG A 165 -42.24 -3.62 -12.93
N ALA A 166 -40.96 -3.28 -12.86
CA ALA A 166 -40.26 -2.50 -13.86
C ALA A 166 -39.82 -3.33 -15.09
N GLY A 167 -40.07 -4.65 -15.11
CA GLY A 167 -39.72 -5.53 -16.23
C GLY A 167 -38.21 -5.74 -16.40
N ILE A 168 -37.42 -5.58 -15.34
CA ILE A 168 -35.96 -5.67 -15.39
C ILE A 168 -35.52 -7.14 -15.28
N GLY A 169 -35.02 -7.70 -16.39
CA GLY A 169 -34.56 -9.09 -16.47
C GLY A 169 -33.07 -9.31 -16.24
N ASN A 170 -32.26 -8.26 -16.35
CA ASN A 170 -30.80 -8.30 -16.26
C ASN A 170 -30.26 -7.88 -14.87
N ALA A 171 -31.12 -7.75 -13.86
CA ALA A 171 -30.71 -7.40 -12.50
C ALA A 171 -31.20 -8.44 -11.48
N ARG A 172 -30.36 -8.74 -10.49
CA ARG A 172 -30.71 -9.60 -9.36
C ARG A 172 -30.30 -8.98 -8.03
N VAL A 173 -30.89 -9.47 -6.96
CA VAL A 173 -30.51 -9.09 -5.60
C VAL A 173 -30.06 -10.30 -4.78
N ARG A 174 -29.08 -10.10 -3.91
CA ARG A 174 -28.49 -11.12 -3.04
C ARG A 174 -28.39 -10.57 -1.62
N GLN A 175 -28.58 -11.45 -0.63
CA GLN A 175 -28.32 -11.10 0.76
C GLN A 175 -26.83 -11.18 1.07
N GLY A 176 -26.27 -10.15 1.72
CA GLY A 176 -24.89 -10.18 2.20
C GLY A 176 -24.43 -8.85 2.80
N ASP A 177 -23.19 -8.85 3.29
CA ASP A 177 -22.57 -7.69 3.94
C ASP A 177 -21.73 -6.89 2.95
N ALA A 178 -22.02 -5.60 2.82
CA ALA A 178 -21.25 -4.68 1.97
C ALA A 178 -19.80 -4.47 2.45
N MET A 179 -19.49 -4.78 3.72
CA MET A 179 -18.12 -4.72 4.26
C MET A 179 -17.31 -6.02 4.03
N ASN A 180 -17.95 -7.09 3.54
CA ASN A 180 -17.31 -8.36 3.21
C ASN A 180 -18.14 -9.07 2.14
N THR A 181 -17.95 -8.65 0.89
CA THR A 181 -18.84 -9.05 -0.21
C THR A 181 -18.51 -10.46 -0.70
N PRO A 182 -19.50 -11.23 -1.16
CA PRO A 182 -19.27 -12.58 -1.69
C PRO A 182 -18.78 -12.57 -3.16
N PHE A 183 -18.34 -11.40 -3.67
CA PHE A 183 -17.93 -11.23 -5.06
C PHE A 183 -16.42 -11.44 -5.19
N GLU A 184 -16.01 -12.03 -6.31
CA GLU A 184 -14.61 -12.17 -6.68
C GLU A 184 -13.96 -10.80 -6.89
N SER A 185 -12.65 -10.72 -6.68
CA SER A 185 -11.89 -9.51 -7.01
C SER A 185 -11.93 -9.24 -8.51
N ASP A 186 -11.81 -7.97 -8.90
CA ASP A 186 -11.79 -7.56 -10.32
C ASP A 186 -12.99 -8.10 -11.14
N SER A 187 -14.19 -8.07 -10.56
CA SER A 187 -15.38 -8.70 -11.16
C SER A 187 -16.49 -7.72 -11.59
N ALA A 188 -16.41 -6.45 -11.22
CA ALA A 188 -17.38 -5.41 -11.58
C ALA A 188 -16.73 -4.24 -12.34
N ASP A 189 -17.45 -3.63 -13.29
CA ASP A 189 -16.98 -2.44 -13.99
C ASP A 189 -17.42 -1.14 -13.30
N LEU A 190 -18.56 -1.19 -12.60
CA LEU A 190 -19.08 -0.09 -11.81
C LEU A 190 -19.62 -0.62 -10.48
N VAL A 191 -19.20 0.03 -9.40
CA VAL A 191 -19.77 -0.15 -8.07
C VAL A 191 -20.47 1.13 -7.68
N ILE A 192 -21.72 1.03 -7.25
CA ILE A 192 -22.47 2.14 -6.68
C ILE A 192 -22.78 1.87 -5.21
N VAL A 193 -22.64 2.91 -4.39
CA VAL A 193 -23.02 2.91 -2.98
C VAL A 193 -23.94 4.10 -2.77
N HIS A 194 -25.24 3.86 -2.57
CA HIS A 194 -26.23 4.93 -2.52
C HIS A 194 -27.00 4.97 -1.20
N GLN A 195 -26.69 5.96 -0.36
CA GLN A 195 -27.32 6.24 0.94
C GLN A 195 -27.15 5.09 1.95
N VAL A 196 -25.92 4.62 2.08
CA VAL A 196 -25.57 3.45 2.89
C VAL A 196 -24.53 3.79 3.96
N LEU A 197 -23.53 4.62 3.64
CA LEU A 197 -22.35 4.77 4.48
C LEU A 197 -22.66 5.43 5.82
N HIS A 198 -23.64 6.35 5.86
CA HIS A 198 -24.07 6.99 7.10
C HIS A 198 -24.76 6.04 8.10
N TYR A 199 -25.16 4.84 7.68
CA TYR A 199 -25.68 3.80 8.58
C TYR A 199 -24.56 2.94 9.20
N LEU A 200 -23.32 3.06 8.72
CA LEU A 200 -22.24 2.13 9.06
C LEU A 200 -21.28 2.69 10.11
N GLU A 201 -20.80 1.80 10.97
CA GLU A 201 -19.73 2.10 11.91
C GLU A 201 -18.39 2.33 11.17
N GLN A 202 -18.09 1.46 10.21
CA GLN A 202 -16.83 1.42 9.46
C GLN A 202 -17.06 1.59 7.94
N PRO A 203 -17.58 2.75 7.50
CA PRO A 203 -17.88 3.00 6.09
C PRO A 203 -16.65 2.86 5.17
N GLU A 204 -15.44 3.09 5.70
CA GLU A 204 -14.18 2.90 4.98
C GLU A 204 -13.98 1.46 4.47
N ARG A 205 -14.56 0.46 5.15
CA ARG A 205 -14.49 -0.95 4.72
C ARG A 205 -15.32 -1.21 3.47
N VAL A 206 -16.44 -0.50 3.29
CA VAL A 206 -17.24 -0.61 2.07
C VAL A 206 -16.49 -0.01 0.88
N ILE A 207 -15.77 1.09 1.09
CA ILE A 207 -14.91 1.68 0.05
C ILE A 207 -13.77 0.72 -0.32
N ALA A 208 -13.15 0.06 0.66
CA ALA A 208 -12.12 -0.94 0.42
C ALA A 208 -12.66 -2.19 -0.30
N GLU A 209 -13.85 -2.69 0.06
CA GLU A 209 -14.48 -3.78 -0.65
C GLU A 209 -14.89 -3.40 -2.07
N ALA A 210 -15.41 -2.19 -2.27
CA ALA A 210 -15.68 -1.65 -3.61
C ALA A 210 -14.39 -1.63 -4.46
N ALA A 211 -13.26 -1.22 -3.89
CA ALA A 211 -11.96 -1.30 -4.56
C ALA A 211 -11.57 -2.73 -4.93
N ARG A 212 -11.74 -3.69 -4.01
CA ARG A 212 -11.37 -5.09 -4.28
C ARG A 212 -12.16 -5.70 -5.44
N ILE A 213 -13.46 -5.44 -5.53
CA ILE A 213 -14.33 -6.06 -6.53
C ILE A 213 -14.35 -5.31 -7.87
N LEU A 214 -13.91 -4.05 -7.90
CA LEU A 214 -13.80 -3.28 -9.14
C LEU A 214 -12.64 -3.78 -10.00
N LYS A 215 -12.91 -4.03 -11.29
CA LYS A 215 -11.87 -4.23 -12.31
C LYS A 215 -11.02 -2.98 -12.43
N GLN A 216 -9.78 -3.14 -12.90
CA GLN A 216 -8.98 -1.98 -13.33
C GLN A 216 -9.71 -1.15 -14.39
N GLY A 217 -9.65 0.18 -14.27
CA GLY A 217 -10.43 1.10 -15.09
C GLY A 217 -11.91 1.22 -14.71
N GLY A 218 -12.39 0.38 -13.78
CA GLY A 218 -13.73 0.47 -13.23
C GLY A 218 -13.98 1.75 -12.42
N GLN A 219 -15.26 2.05 -12.19
CA GLN A 219 -15.71 3.29 -11.56
C GLN A 219 -16.41 3.01 -10.23
N LEU A 220 -16.20 3.89 -9.26
CA LEU A 220 -16.94 3.92 -8.00
C LEU A 220 -17.78 5.20 -7.95
N ILE A 221 -19.09 5.05 -7.76
CA ILE A 221 -20.01 6.16 -7.47
C ILE A 221 -20.50 6.01 -6.03
N VAL A 222 -20.30 7.05 -5.22
CA VAL A 222 -20.83 7.11 -3.85
C VAL A 222 -21.79 8.27 -3.75
N VAL A 223 -22.99 8.01 -3.22
CA VAL A 223 -24.01 9.03 -2.98
C VAL A 223 -24.40 8.97 -1.52
N ASP A 224 -24.20 10.04 -0.78
CA ASP A 224 -24.53 10.09 0.65
C ASP A 224 -24.82 11.52 1.11
N PHE A 225 -25.27 11.71 2.35
CA PHE A 225 -25.58 13.04 2.88
C PHE A 225 -24.33 13.86 3.14
N ALA A 226 -24.39 15.15 2.83
CA ALA A 226 -23.41 16.11 3.35
C ALA A 226 -23.54 16.22 4.89
N PRO A 227 -22.50 16.66 5.61
CA PRO A 227 -22.58 16.84 7.06
C PRO A 227 -23.76 17.76 7.46
N HIS A 228 -24.51 17.37 8.49
CA HIS A 228 -25.68 18.09 8.98
C HIS A 228 -25.89 17.95 10.50
N GLU A 229 -26.85 18.70 11.06
CA GLU A 229 -27.12 18.76 12.52
C GLU A 229 -28.50 18.19 12.93
N LEU A 230 -29.20 17.52 12.00
CA LEU A 230 -30.53 16.93 12.23
C LEU A 230 -30.48 15.65 13.09
N GLU A 231 -30.37 15.81 14.40
CA GLU A 231 -30.23 14.71 15.37
C GLU A 231 -31.38 13.70 15.40
N PHE A 232 -32.60 14.14 15.09
CA PHE A 232 -33.76 13.24 15.08
C PHE A 232 -33.55 12.04 14.15
N LEU A 233 -32.69 12.16 13.11
CA LEU A 233 -32.37 11.07 12.19
C LEU A 233 -31.58 9.92 12.85
N ARG A 234 -30.79 10.21 13.90
CA ARG A 234 -30.15 9.17 14.71
C ARG A 234 -31.14 8.50 15.64
N GLU A 235 -32.04 9.29 16.23
CA GLU A 235 -33.00 8.82 17.24
C GLU A 235 -34.13 7.98 16.64
N SER A 236 -34.66 8.38 15.48
CA SER A 236 -35.85 7.75 14.89
C SER A 236 -35.61 7.08 13.53
N GLN A 237 -34.50 7.39 12.85
CA GLN A 237 -34.22 6.86 11.51
C GLN A 237 -32.95 6.00 11.44
N GLY A 238 -32.36 5.64 12.58
CA GLY A 238 -31.26 4.67 12.63
C GLY A 238 -29.94 5.13 12.00
N HIS A 239 -29.77 6.42 11.70
CA HIS A 239 -28.49 6.94 11.21
C HIS A 239 -27.39 6.66 12.23
N TYR A 240 -26.23 6.19 11.78
CA TYR A 240 -25.03 6.11 12.63
C TYR A 240 -24.29 7.45 12.62
N ARG A 241 -24.31 8.14 11.47
CA ARG A 241 -23.62 9.40 11.18
C ARG A 241 -24.60 10.41 10.56
N LEU A 242 -24.37 11.69 10.78
CA LEU A 242 -25.14 12.82 10.25
C LEU A 242 -24.46 13.34 8.98
N GLY A 243 -24.32 12.45 7.99
CA GLY A 243 -23.62 12.69 6.75
C GLY A 243 -22.12 12.37 6.79
N ILE A 244 -21.47 12.58 5.65
CA ILE A 244 -20.07 12.22 5.40
C ILE A 244 -19.30 13.46 4.97
N SER A 245 -18.18 13.73 5.66
CA SER A 245 -17.31 14.85 5.30
C SER A 245 -16.49 14.54 4.04
N GLU A 246 -16.19 15.58 3.25
CA GLU A 246 -15.34 15.43 2.05
C GLU A 246 -13.94 14.92 2.42
N ASP A 247 -13.38 15.40 3.54
CA ASP A 247 -12.09 14.94 4.07
C ASP A 247 -12.10 13.46 4.45
N ASP A 248 -13.16 12.98 5.08
CA ASP A 248 -13.29 11.56 5.38
C ASP A 248 -13.37 10.73 4.10
N MET A 249 -14.21 11.13 3.16
CA MET A 249 -14.36 10.44 1.88
C MET A 249 -13.04 10.38 1.10
N MET A 250 -12.33 11.51 1.00
CA MET A 250 -11.02 11.57 0.35
C MET A 250 -10.01 10.65 1.03
N ARG A 251 -9.96 10.62 2.37
CA ARG A 251 -9.07 9.72 3.12
C ARG A 251 -9.38 8.25 2.90
N TRP A 252 -10.66 7.88 2.87
CA TRP A 252 -11.07 6.49 2.65
C TRP A 252 -10.75 6.04 1.23
N ALA A 253 -11.03 6.89 0.24
CA ALA A 253 -10.70 6.63 -1.16
C ALA A 253 -9.19 6.50 -1.39
N ASP A 254 -8.39 7.42 -0.84
CA ASP A 254 -6.92 7.39 -0.90
C ASP A 254 -6.37 6.08 -0.31
N SER A 255 -6.87 5.68 0.86
CA SER A 255 -6.47 4.42 1.50
C SER A 255 -6.85 3.18 0.68
N ALA A 256 -7.87 3.29 -0.17
CA ALA A 256 -8.35 2.22 -1.05
C ALA A 256 -7.73 2.25 -2.46
N GLY A 257 -6.80 3.17 -2.74
CA GLY A 257 -6.12 3.29 -4.05
C GLY A 257 -6.90 4.06 -5.11
N PHE A 258 -7.95 4.80 -4.72
CA PHE A 258 -8.74 5.64 -5.61
C PHE A 258 -8.25 7.08 -5.66
N SER A 259 -8.49 7.74 -6.80
CA SER A 259 -8.50 9.20 -6.88
C SER A 259 -9.94 9.68 -6.81
N MET A 260 -10.29 10.37 -5.74
CA MET A 260 -11.64 10.89 -5.54
C MET A 260 -11.77 12.27 -6.17
N GLN A 261 -12.77 12.46 -7.03
CA GLN A 261 -13.09 13.77 -7.61
C GLN A 261 -13.83 14.63 -6.57
N PRO A 262 -13.74 15.98 -6.67
CA PRO A 262 -14.57 16.88 -5.86
C PRO A 262 -16.06 16.51 -6.01
N PRO A 263 -16.82 16.39 -4.91
CA PRO A 263 -18.20 15.95 -4.99
C PRO A 263 -19.09 17.02 -5.63
N ARG A 264 -20.13 16.56 -6.33
CA ARG A 264 -21.23 17.44 -6.72
C ARG A 264 -22.25 17.50 -5.59
N ARG A 265 -22.58 18.73 -5.16
CA ARG A 265 -23.54 18.99 -4.08
C ARG A 265 -24.93 19.33 -4.61
N PHE A 266 -25.93 18.68 -4.03
CA PHE A 266 -27.34 18.92 -4.25
C PHE A 266 -27.96 19.43 -2.96
N ASN A 267 -28.45 20.67 -2.97
CA ASN A 267 -29.13 21.25 -1.81
C ASN A 267 -30.62 20.91 -1.84
N PRO A 268 -31.25 20.80 -0.66
CA PRO A 268 -32.69 20.58 -0.58
C PRO A 268 -33.46 21.78 -1.18
N PRO A 269 -34.70 21.57 -1.65
CA PRO A 269 -35.59 22.66 -2.02
C PRO A 269 -35.70 23.73 -0.93
N SER A 270 -35.69 25.00 -1.33
CA SER A 270 -35.78 26.14 -0.40
C SER A 270 -37.09 26.20 0.41
N SER A 271 -38.09 25.40 0.02
CA SER A 271 -39.37 25.25 0.71
C SER A 271 -39.33 24.31 1.93
N LEU A 272 -38.21 23.62 2.16
CA LEU A 272 -38.03 22.75 3.32
C LEU A 272 -37.29 23.50 4.43
N ASP A 273 -37.92 23.68 5.59
CA ASP A 273 -37.30 24.32 6.76
C ASP A 273 -36.05 23.59 7.27
N LYS A 274 -35.94 22.27 7.03
CA LYS A 274 -34.84 21.39 7.48
C LYS A 274 -34.54 20.30 6.45
N GLY A 275 -33.99 20.69 5.30
CA GLY A 275 -33.63 19.73 4.25
C GLY A 275 -32.20 19.18 4.38
N LEU A 276 -31.95 18.04 3.73
CA LEU A 276 -30.62 17.41 3.67
C LEU A 276 -29.94 17.72 2.34
N SER A 277 -28.67 18.11 2.40
CA SER A 277 -27.84 18.15 1.19
C SER A 277 -27.31 16.75 0.88
N VAL A 278 -27.28 16.40 -0.40
CA VAL A 278 -26.71 15.14 -0.89
C VAL A 278 -25.43 15.45 -1.68
N LEU A 279 -24.41 14.63 -1.49
CA LEU A 279 -23.15 14.67 -2.21
C LEU A 279 -23.05 13.44 -3.12
N ILE A 280 -22.60 13.65 -4.35
CA ILE A 280 -22.23 12.58 -5.28
C ILE A 280 -20.73 12.66 -5.50
N TRP A 281 -20.04 11.62 -5.07
CA TRP A 281 -18.63 11.42 -5.30
C TRP A 281 -18.39 10.43 -6.42
N LYS A 282 -17.38 10.71 -7.23
CA LYS A 282 -16.86 9.80 -8.24
C LYS A 282 -15.41 9.48 -7.93
N ALA A 283 -15.13 8.19 -7.78
CA ALA A 283 -13.78 7.67 -7.72
C ALA A 283 -13.51 6.86 -8.99
N ALA A 284 -12.35 7.08 -9.58
CA ALA A 284 -11.74 6.12 -10.47
C ALA A 284 -10.50 5.57 -9.74
N TRP A 285 -10.03 4.40 -10.17
CA TRP A 285 -8.66 4.01 -9.86
C TRP A 285 -7.75 5.20 -10.06
N ARG A 286 -6.75 5.39 -9.20
CA ARG A 286 -5.66 6.28 -9.55
C ARG A 286 -5.17 5.82 -10.91
N VAL A 287 -5.48 6.62 -11.92
CA VAL A 287 -4.95 6.42 -13.25
C VAL A 287 -3.47 6.65 -13.05
N TYR A 288 -2.72 5.54 -12.97
CA TYR A 288 -1.40 5.56 -13.54
C TYR A 288 -1.63 6.02 -14.97
N GLN A 289 -1.33 7.29 -15.23
CA GLN A 289 -1.15 7.72 -16.59
C GLN A 289 0.18 7.09 -16.98
N PRO A 290 0.22 6.07 -17.86
CA PRO A 290 1.40 5.99 -18.68
C PRO A 290 1.53 7.39 -19.29
N ALA A 291 2.74 7.95 -19.26
CA ALA A 291 3.08 8.98 -20.20
C ALA A 291 2.42 8.57 -21.53
N ASP A 292 1.51 9.40 -22.05
CA ASP A 292 0.93 9.20 -23.37
C ASP A 292 2.08 8.73 -24.27
N PRO A 293 1.95 7.63 -25.04
CA PRO A 293 3.06 7.19 -25.88
C PRO A 293 3.51 8.28 -26.88
N SER A 294 2.69 9.33 -27.08
CA SER A 294 3.03 10.57 -27.78
C SER A 294 3.58 11.71 -26.88
N VAL A 295 3.55 11.53 -25.56
CA VAL A 295 4.13 12.37 -24.49
C VAL A 295 5.11 11.54 -23.61
N SER A 296 6.00 10.76 -24.20
CA SER A 296 7.39 10.72 -23.69
C SER A 296 8.17 11.90 -24.29
N LYS A 297 7.59 13.10 -24.24
CA LYS A 297 8.29 14.34 -24.56
C LYS A 297 8.93 14.91 -23.32
N LEU A 298 9.71 14.08 -22.63
CA LEU A 298 10.96 14.63 -22.18
C LEU A 298 11.97 14.18 -23.23
N SER A 299 12.33 15.09 -24.11
CA SER A 299 13.57 14.95 -24.84
C SER A 299 14.68 14.61 -23.83
N VAL A 300 15.69 13.83 -24.23
CA VAL A 300 16.90 13.63 -23.42
C VAL A 300 17.43 14.97 -22.86
N ALA A 301 17.20 16.09 -23.57
CA ALA A 301 17.53 17.43 -23.13
C ALA A 301 16.73 17.91 -21.89
N GLU A 302 15.42 17.67 -21.81
CA GLU A 302 14.60 18.05 -20.65
C GLU A 302 14.92 17.16 -19.44
N GLN A 303 15.22 15.88 -19.64
CA GLN A 303 15.71 15.01 -18.56
C GLN A 303 17.07 15.46 -18.03
N GLN A 304 17.98 15.86 -18.92
CA GLN A 304 19.26 16.45 -18.52
C GLN A 304 19.12 17.81 -17.80
N SER A 305 17.94 18.43 -17.83
CA SER A 305 17.65 19.68 -17.10
C SER A 305 17.16 19.46 -15.67
N LYS A 306 16.65 18.25 -15.35
CA LYS A 306 16.26 17.87 -13.99
C LYS A 306 17.52 17.59 -13.13
N PRO A 307 17.45 17.76 -11.79
CA PRO A 307 18.51 17.32 -10.90
C PRO A 307 18.78 15.82 -11.11
N PRO A 308 20.05 15.39 -11.23
CA PRO A 308 20.35 13.98 -11.45
C PRO A 308 19.94 13.14 -10.23
N PRO A 309 19.46 11.90 -10.44
CA PRO A 309 19.08 11.04 -9.34
C PRO A 309 20.31 10.56 -8.56
N ASN A 310 20.08 10.17 -7.31
CA ASN A 310 21.03 9.43 -6.51
C ASN A 310 21.09 7.98 -6.99
N VAL A 311 22.29 7.40 -7.02
CA VAL A 311 22.48 6.02 -7.46
C VAL A 311 23.33 5.23 -6.48
N SER A 312 23.12 3.92 -6.45
CA SER A 312 23.97 2.94 -5.78
C SER A 312 24.13 1.71 -6.68
N PHE A 313 25.22 0.96 -6.52
CA PHE A 313 25.56 -0.17 -7.38
C PHE A 313 25.82 -1.43 -6.56
N GLU A 314 25.33 -2.57 -7.04
CA GLU A 314 25.63 -3.87 -6.44
C GLU A 314 26.63 -4.68 -7.28
N PHE A 315 27.60 -5.27 -6.60
CA PHE A 315 28.61 -6.17 -7.13
C PHE A 315 28.54 -7.56 -6.49
N PHE A 316 29.14 -8.53 -7.18
CA PHE A 316 29.20 -9.93 -6.73
C PHE A 316 30.66 -10.36 -6.50
N PRO A 317 30.95 -11.14 -5.44
CA PRO A 317 32.27 -11.69 -5.21
C PRO A 317 32.71 -12.58 -6.40
N PRO A 318 33.89 -12.32 -7.00
CA PRO A 318 34.34 -13.07 -8.16
C PRO A 318 34.70 -14.51 -7.78
N LYS A 319 34.43 -15.46 -8.68
CA LYS A 319 34.80 -16.88 -8.51
C LYS A 319 36.10 -17.27 -9.23
N SER A 320 36.69 -16.36 -10.00
CA SER A 320 37.92 -16.55 -10.76
C SER A 320 38.66 -15.22 -10.92
N ASP A 321 39.96 -15.28 -11.20
CA ASP A 321 40.80 -14.09 -11.41
C ASP A 321 40.29 -13.22 -12.57
N SER A 322 39.78 -13.85 -13.63
CA SER A 322 39.19 -13.15 -14.77
C SER A 322 37.92 -12.38 -14.40
N MET A 323 37.09 -12.91 -13.50
CA MET A 323 35.92 -12.20 -12.97
C MET A 323 36.33 -11.11 -11.99
N GLU A 324 37.42 -11.30 -11.27
CA GLU A 324 37.97 -10.30 -10.37
C GLU A 324 38.50 -9.09 -11.13
N ALA A 325 39.22 -9.31 -12.23
CA ALA A 325 39.64 -8.22 -13.12
C ALA A 325 38.45 -7.39 -13.62
N LYS A 326 37.35 -8.05 -14.03
CA LYS A 326 36.11 -7.38 -14.47
C LYS A 326 35.41 -6.59 -13.37
N LEU A 327 35.43 -7.12 -12.14
CA LEU A 327 34.93 -6.39 -10.97
C LEU A 327 35.72 -5.10 -10.77
N TRP A 328 37.04 -5.18 -10.73
CA TRP A 328 37.89 -3.99 -10.50
C TRP A 328 37.82 -2.99 -11.65
N GLU A 329 37.72 -3.46 -12.89
CA GLU A 329 37.43 -2.59 -14.04
C GLU A 329 36.09 -1.85 -13.82
N SER A 330 35.05 -2.56 -13.39
CA SER A 330 33.74 -1.96 -13.17
C SER A 330 33.72 -0.97 -12.01
N VAL A 331 34.40 -1.30 -10.90
CA VAL A 331 34.58 -0.39 -9.74
C VAL A 331 35.28 0.89 -10.19
N ALA A 332 36.40 0.78 -10.91
CA ALA A 332 37.14 1.94 -11.39
C ALA A 332 36.27 2.82 -12.31
N ARG A 333 35.50 2.21 -13.22
CA ARG A 333 34.65 2.92 -14.16
C ARG A 333 33.42 3.58 -13.54
N LEU A 334 32.87 3.00 -12.46
CA LEU A 334 31.70 3.54 -11.75
C LEU A 334 32.08 4.52 -10.63
N THR A 335 33.35 4.54 -10.20
CA THR A 335 33.84 5.45 -9.15
C THR A 335 33.55 6.93 -9.47
N PRO A 336 33.81 7.45 -10.69
CA PRO A 336 33.51 8.84 -11.04
C PRO A 336 32.03 9.20 -10.98
N MET A 337 31.11 8.23 -10.92
CA MET A 337 29.67 8.50 -10.79
C MET A 337 29.28 8.95 -9.38
N ALA A 338 30.22 8.89 -8.42
CA ALA A 338 30.01 9.26 -7.02
C ALA A 338 28.71 8.67 -6.42
N PRO A 339 28.51 7.34 -6.49
CA PRO A 339 27.32 6.71 -5.93
C PRO A 339 27.24 6.92 -4.42
N ARG A 340 26.02 6.90 -3.87
CA ARG A 340 25.82 7.01 -2.41
C ARG A 340 26.52 5.89 -1.64
N PHE A 341 26.49 4.69 -2.20
CA PHE A 341 27.23 3.53 -1.71
C PHE A 341 27.33 2.48 -2.83
N VAL A 342 28.20 1.48 -2.61
CA VAL A 342 28.25 0.26 -3.42
C VAL A 342 28.08 -0.96 -2.53
N SER A 343 27.16 -1.87 -2.87
CA SER A 343 26.98 -3.11 -2.13
C SER A 343 27.78 -4.26 -2.74
N VAL A 344 28.23 -5.18 -1.90
CA VAL A 344 28.84 -6.44 -2.34
C VAL A 344 28.06 -7.58 -1.73
N THR A 345 27.56 -8.47 -2.59
CA THR A 345 26.71 -9.59 -2.19
C THR A 345 27.45 -10.63 -1.36
N TYR A 346 26.66 -11.38 -0.60
CA TYR A 346 27.11 -12.50 0.21
C TYR A 346 26.60 -13.81 -0.42
N GLY A 347 27.50 -14.76 -0.64
CA GLY A 347 27.16 -16.00 -1.33
C GLY A 347 26.19 -16.87 -0.55
N ALA A 348 25.35 -17.62 -1.29
CA ALA A 348 24.42 -18.59 -0.74
C ALA A 348 25.11 -19.56 0.24
N GLY A 349 24.42 -19.90 1.32
CA GLY A 349 24.94 -20.75 2.40
C GLY A 349 26.21 -20.23 3.11
N GLY A 350 26.61 -18.97 2.88
CA GLY A 350 27.86 -18.43 3.43
C GLY A 350 29.13 -18.85 2.69
N SER A 351 29.04 -19.40 1.48
CA SER A 351 30.20 -19.92 0.71
C SER A 351 31.25 -18.87 0.28
N THR A 352 30.97 -17.57 0.44
CA THR A 352 31.88 -16.49 0.02
C THR A 352 32.15 -15.46 1.12
N ARG A 353 32.04 -15.80 2.41
CA ARG A 353 32.25 -14.84 3.53
C ARG A 353 33.56 -14.08 3.39
N ASP A 354 34.66 -14.82 3.25
CA ASP A 354 36.01 -14.25 3.14
C ASP A 354 36.20 -13.41 1.88
N ARG A 355 35.60 -13.84 0.77
CA ARG A 355 35.66 -13.10 -0.50
C ARG A 355 34.92 -11.78 -0.39
N THR A 356 33.72 -11.78 0.18
CA THR A 356 32.92 -10.57 0.40
C THR A 356 33.69 -9.58 1.26
N ARG A 357 34.21 -10.04 2.42
CA ARG A 357 35.03 -9.22 3.33
C ARG A 357 36.23 -8.62 2.61
N ARG A 358 37.00 -9.43 1.86
CA ARG A 358 38.18 -8.96 1.11
C ARG A 358 37.82 -7.86 0.12
N ILE A 359 36.73 -8.03 -0.64
CA ILE A 359 36.32 -7.04 -1.65
C ILE A 359 35.86 -5.74 -0.98
N VAL A 360 34.98 -5.79 0.03
CA VAL A 360 34.50 -4.55 0.69
C VAL A 360 35.63 -3.80 1.40
N THR A 361 36.55 -4.52 2.04
CA THR A 361 37.74 -3.90 2.66
C THR A 361 38.61 -3.23 1.62
N LYS A 362 38.87 -3.89 0.48
CA LYS A 362 39.69 -3.31 -0.58
C LYS A 362 39.00 -2.11 -1.25
N ILE A 363 37.68 -2.13 -1.42
CA ILE A 363 36.91 -0.95 -1.88
C ILE A 363 37.07 0.21 -0.89
N ALA A 364 36.92 -0.04 0.41
CA ALA A 364 37.06 0.99 1.46
C ALA A 364 38.47 1.62 1.51
N GLN A 365 39.50 0.84 1.18
CA GLN A 365 40.90 1.26 1.30
C GLN A 365 41.43 1.92 0.02
N ASP A 366 41.08 1.37 -1.14
CA ASP A 366 41.72 1.72 -2.42
C ASP A 366 40.87 2.71 -3.25
N THR A 367 39.64 3.02 -2.82
CA THR A 367 38.71 3.87 -3.56
C THR A 367 37.99 4.85 -2.64
N PRO A 368 37.45 5.97 -3.17
CA PRO A 368 36.62 6.88 -2.37
C PRO A 368 35.19 6.37 -2.15
N LEU A 369 34.85 5.18 -2.64
CA LEU A 369 33.49 4.65 -2.53
C LEU A 369 33.17 4.21 -1.10
N LEU A 370 31.90 4.33 -0.73
CA LEU A 370 31.38 3.84 0.54
C LEU A 370 30.83 2.41 0.34
N PRO A 371 31.52 1.35 0.81
CA PRO A 371 31.04 -0.01 0.62
C PRO A 371 29.99 -0.40 1.67
N ALA A 372 29.01 -1.17 1.21
CA ALA A 372 28.02 -1.86 2.02
C ALA A 372 28.23 -3.37 1.92
N ALA A 373 28.42 -4.04 3.06
CA ALA A 373 28.59 -5.49 3.09
C ALA A 373 27.24 -6.19 3.25
N HIS A 374 26.91 -7.13 2.38
CA HIS A 374 25.80 -8.05 2.65
C HIS A 374 26.18 -8.98 3.81
N LEU A 375 25.28 -9.15 4.76
CA LEU A 375 25.45 -10.04 5.91
C LEU A 375 24.18 -10.88 6.09
N THR A 376 24.36 -12.21 6.23
CA THR A 376 23.24 -13.17 6.27
C THR A 376 23.21 -14.00 7.55
N CYS A 377 22.05 -14.57 7.86
CA CYS A 377 21.79 -15.41 9.04
C CYS A 377 22.12 -16.90 8.84
N VAL A 378 22.43 -17.32 7.61
CA VAL A 378 22.54 -18.74 7.25
C VAL A 378 23.84 -19.38 7.73
N SER A 379 23.70 -20.60 8.27
CA SER A 379 24.82 -21.52 8.56
C SER A 379 25.91 -20.92 9.47
N ALA A 380 25.53 -20.13 10.48
CA ALA A 380 26.43 -19.56 11.47
C ALA A 380 25.72 -19.29 12.80
N THR A 381 26.47 -19.25 13.89
CA THR A 381 25.95 -18.79 15.19
C THR A 381 25.85 -17.27 15.24
N LYS A 382 25.10 -16.74 16.22
CA LYS A 382 25.00 -15.28 16.43
C LYS A 382 26.38 -14.68 16.70
N GLU A 383 27.22 -15.34 17.48
CA GLU A 383 28.56 -14.88 17.83
C GLU A 383 29.47 -14.76 16.60
N GLU A 384 29.42 -15.75 15.69
CA GLU A 384 30.20 -15.71 14.45
C GLU A 384 29.76 -14.55 13.55
N VAL A 385 28.45 -14.36 13.37
CA VAL A 385 27.90 -13.30 12.51
C VAL A 385 28.18 -11.91 13.09
N LEU A 386 28.06 -11.74 14.41
CA LEU A 386 28.40 -10.47 15.07
C LEU A 386 29.91 -10.21 15.07
N GLY A 387 30.74 -11.26 15.20
CA GLY A 387 32.18 -11.16 15.02
C GLY A 387 32.56 -10.63 13.63
N ILE A 388 31.87 -11.08 12.58
CA ILE A 388 32.04 -10.53 11.22
C ILE A 388 31.66 -9.05 11.18
N ALA A 389 30.55 -8.64 11.82
CA ALA A 389 30.17 -7.23 11.87
C ALA A 389 31.25 -6.37 12.57
N VAL A 390 31.83 -6.86 13.67
CA VAL A 390 32.96 -6.20 14.35
C VAL A 390 34.18 -6.06 13.42
N ASP A 391 34.52 -7.12 12.69
CA ASP A 391 35.65 -7.10 11.73
C ASP A 391 35.42 -6.12 10.58
N LEU A 392 34.20 -6.07 10.03
CA LEU A 392 33.81 -5.10 9.01
C LEU A 392 33.95 -3.66 9.53
N TRP A 393 33.52 -3.40 10.77
CA TRP A 393 33.69 -2.10 11.39
C TRP A 393 35.17 -1.71 11.51
N LYS A 394 36.02 -2.62 11.99
CA LYS A 394 37.48 -2.40 12.09
C LYS A 394 38.11 -2.12 10.72
N ALA A 395 37.60 -2.75 9.66
CA ALA A 395 38.04 -2.52 8.29
C ALA A 395 37.53 -1.21 7.65
N GLY A 396 36.79 -0.38 8.40
CA GLY A 396 36.29 0.91 7.92
C GLY A 396 34.90 0.87 7.28
N ILE A 397 34.24 -0.30 7.23
CA ILE A 397 32.89 -0.42 6.69
C ILE A 397 31.88 0.12 7.71
N ARG A 398 30.93 0.92 7.24
CA ARG A 398 29.90 1.57 8.09
C ARG A 398 28.47 1.27 7.63
N HIS A 399 28.29 0.45 6.59
CA HIS A 399 26.99 0.11 6.04
C HIS A 399 26.88 -1.41 5.86
N ILE A 400 25.78 -1.99 6.35
CA ILE A 400 25.42 -3.39 6.20
C ILE A 400 24.10 -3.53 5.43
N VAL A 401 24.03 -4.50 4.51
CA VAL A 401 22.77 -4.99 3.96
C VAL A 401 22.40 -6.27 4.70
N ALA A 402 21.45 -6.18 5.63
CA ALA A 402 21.06 -7.27 6.52
C ALA A 402 19.97 -8.14 5.87
N LEU A 403 20.28 -9.42 5.68
CA LEU A 403 19.43 -10.35 4.93
C LEU A 403 19.28 -11.66 5.73
N ARG A 404 18.19 -12.40 5.50
CA ARG A 404 18.10 -13.79 6.00
C ARG A 404 19.17 -14.65 5.32
N GLY A 405 19.25 -14.54 3.99
CA GLY A 405 20.03 -15.41 3.13
C GLY A 405 19.22 -16.61 2.63
N ASP A 406 19.73 -17.23 1.57
CA ASP A 406 19.19 -18.45 0.99
C ASP A 406 19.84 -19.68 1.63
N PRO A 407 19.05 -20.76 1.86
CA PRO A 407 19.58 -22.01 2.37
C PRO A 407 20.72 -22.57 1.51
N PRO A 408 21.67 -23.34 2.10
CA PRO A 408 22.74 -24.01 1.37
C PRO A 408 22.25 -24.90 0.21
N GLU A 409 21.08 -25.51 0.39
CA GLU A 409 20.44 -26.43 -0.55
C GLU A 409 19.76 -25.70 -1.73
N GLY A 410 19.61 -24.37 -1.67
CA GLY A 410 19.02 -23.54 -2.72
C GLY A 410 17.86 -22.68 -2.23
N ILE A 411 17.38 -21.77 -3.10
CA ILE A 411 16.35 -20.78 -2.76
C ILE A 411 14.98 -21.41 -2.44
N ASP A 412 14.66 -22.54 -3.08
CA ASP A 412 13.39 -23.27 -2.91
C ASP A 412 13.38 -24.14 -1.64
N ALA A 413 14.54 -24.32 -0.99
CA ALA A 413 14.62 -25.10 0.23
C ALA A 413 14.00 -24.33 1.40
N LYS A 414 13.48 -25.07 2.37
CA LYS A 414 13.00 -24.48 3.61
C LYS A 414 14.19 -23.95 4.41
N PHE A 415 14.12 -22.67 4.79
CA PHE A 415 15.11 -22.12 5.72
C PHE A 415 14.99 -22.81 7.08
N GLU A 416 16.13 -23.29 7.58
CA GLU A 416 16.28 -23.80 8.93
C GLU A 416 17.29 -22.95 9.68
N GLN A 417 16.90 -22.53 10.89
CA GLN A 417 17.77 -21.78 11.76
C GLN A 417 18.95 -22.66 12.19
N HIS A 418 20.18 -22.16 12.00
CA HIS A 418 21.36 -22.82 12.56
C HIS A 418 21.25 -22.88 14.08
N PRO A 419 21.66 -23.97 14.76
CA PRO A 419 21.72 -24.00 16.23
C PRO A 419 22.50 -22.81 16.80
N GLY A 420 21.86 -22.00 17.64
CA GLY A 420 22.45 -20.76 18.17
C GLY A 420 22.60 -19.62 17.16
N GLY A 421 22.02 -19.71 15.97
CA GLY A 421 22.02 -18.68 14.93
C GLY A 421 20.86 -17.68 15.03
N PHE A 422 20.82 -16.71 14.12
CA PHE A 422 19.70 -15.77 13.99
C PHE A 422 18.47 -16.44 13.37
N ARG A 423 17.28 -16.15 13.89
CA ARG A 423 16.02 -16.73 13.39
C ARG A 423 15.67 -16.23 11.99
N ASP A 424 15.86 -14.94 11.75
CA ASP A 424 15.53 -14.27 10.51
C ASP A 424 16.31 -12.95 10.40
N SER A 425 15.99 -12.13 9.40
CA SER A 425 16.62 -10.82 9.23
C SER A 425 16.27 -9.82 10.33
N ILE A 426 15.12 -9.93 11.01
CA ILE A 426 14.73 -9.00 12.08
C ILE A 426 15.65 -9.24 13.29
N ASP A 427 15.81 -10.50 13.69
CA ASP A 427 16.72 -10.91 14.79
C ASP A 427 18.18 -10.49 14.49
N LEU A 428 18.61 -10.57 13.22
CA LEU A 428 19.92 -10.07 12.80
C LEU A 428 20.06 -8.55 12.94
N ILE A 429 19.05 -7.77 12.53
CA ILE A 429 19.08 -6.31 12.64
C ILE A 429 19.17 -5.91 14.10
N GLU A 430 18.35 -6.51 14.98
CA GLU A 430 18.40 -6.28 16.43
C GLU A 430 19.76 -6.67 17.01
N GLY A 431 20.32 -7.81 16.58
CA GLY A 431 21.65 -8.25 16.98
C GLY A 431 22.74 -7.24 16.62
N ILE A 432 22.73 -6.73 15.38
CA ILE A 432 23.69 -5.71 14.93
C ILE A 432 23.50 -4.40 15.70
N ARG A 433 22.25 -3.98 15.96
CA ARG A 433 21.93 -2.76 16.70
C ARG A 433 22.38 -2.81 18.16
N ASN A 434 22.30 -3.99 18.79
CA ASN A 434 22.71 -4.23 20.17
C ASN A 434 24.19 -4.64 20.30
N CYS A 435 24.90 -4.84 19.19
CA CYS A 435 26.31 -5.23 19.21
C CYS A 435 27.18 -4.04 19.62
N GLU A 436 27.76 -4.11 20.81
CA GLU A 436 28.72 -3.11 21.29
C GLU A 436 30.08 -3.28 20.57
N ILE A 437 30.29 -2.52 19.50
CA ILE A 437 31.56 -2.54 18.75
C ILE A 437 32.56 -1.55 19.35
N THR A 438 32.17 -0.28 19.43
CA THR A 438 32.86 0.80 20.14
C THR A 438 31.80 1.83 20.61
N PRO A 439 32.06 2.64 21.64
CA PRO A 439 31.08 3.62 22.12
C PRO A 439 30.59 4.54 20.98
N GLY A 440 29.27 4.58 20.77
CA GLY A 440 28.63 5.38 19.72
C GLY A 440 28.72 4.81 18.30
N ALA A 441 29.32 3.63 18.11
CA ALA A 441 29.30 2.96 16.81
C ALA A 441 27.88 2.58 16.39
N ARG A 442 27.48 2.99 15.19
CA ARG A 442 26.21 2.63 14.59
C ARG A 442 26.38 2.41 13.09
N PHE A 443 26.06 1.20 12.63
CA PHE A 443 25.98 0.91 11.19
C PHE A 443 24.78 1.62 10.54
N GLU A 444 24.91 2.08 9.31
CA GLU A 444 23.75 2.20 8.42
C GLU A 444 23.29 0.78 8.04
N ILE A 445 21.98 0.50 8.09
CA ILE A 445 21.41 -0.82 7.78
C ILE A 445 20.39 -0.69 6.66
N SER A 446 20.68 -1.35 5.54
CA SER A 446 19.69 -1.59 4.48
C SER A 446 19.12 -3.00 4.57
N VAL A 447 17.87 -3.19 4.15
CA VAL A 447 17.18 -4.49 4.15
C VAL A 447 16.51 -4.75 2.81
N SER A 448 16.20 -6.02 2.51
CA SER A 448 15.44 -6.38 1.32
C SER A 448 13.93 -6.24 1.51
N CYS A 449 13.22 -5.95 0.42
CA CYS A 449 11.77 -6.02 0.28
C CYS A 449 11.36 -6.45 -1.14
N TYR A 450 10.11 -6.89 -1.33
CA TYR A 450 9.68 -7.59 -2.55
C TYR A 450 8.42 -6.95 -3.13
N PRO A 451 8.53 -6.19 -4.23
CA PRO A 451 7.40 -5.51 -4.86
C PRO A 451 6.31 -6.44 -5.39
N GLU A 452 6.64 -7.73 -5.59
CA GLU A 452 5.73 -8.78 -6.06
C GLU A 452 5.50 -9.88 -5.02
N GLN A 453 5.64 -9.52 -3.72
CA GLN A 453 5.53 -10.41 -2.56
C GLN A 453 6.70 -11.41 -2.48
N HIS A 454 7.23 -11.64 -1.27
CA HIS A 454 8.26 -12.65 -1.09
C HIS A 454 7.69 -14.06 -1.40
N PRO A 455 8.41 -14.94 -2.13
CA PRO A 455 7.94 -16.28 -2.52
C PRO A 455 7.43 -17.17 -1.37
N HIS A 456 8.09 -17.08 -0.22
CA HIS A 456 7.73 -17.82 1.00
C HIS A 456 6.74 -17.08 1.92
N SER A 457 6.18 -15.94 1.51
CA SER A 457 5.18 -15.20 2.29
C SER A 457 3.79 -15.82 2.12
N ARG A 458 2.97 -15.77 3.18
CA ARG A 458 1.58 -16.25 3.19
C ARG A 458 0.56 -15.20 2.72
N GLY A 459 1.04 -14.06 2.22
CA GLY A 459 0.20 -12.98 1.71
C GLY A 459 0.76 -11.60 2.03
N TRP A 460 0.14 -10.57 1.45
CA TRP A 460 0.57 -9.17 1.59
C TRP A 460 0.61 -8.68 3.04
N ASP A 461 -0.39 -9.01 3.86
CA ASP A 461 -0.42 -8.56 5.27
C ASP A 461 0.81 -9.04 6.04
N GLN A 462 1.23 -10.29 5.83
CA GLN A 462 2.42 -10.84 6.46
C GLN A 462 3.70 -10.17 5.90
N ASP A 463 3.79 -10.00 4.58
CA ASP A 463 5.00 -9.45 3.94
C ASP A 463 5.24 -8.00 4.36
N ILE A 464 4.17 -7.19 4.41
CA ILE A 464 4.22 -5.80 4.85
C ILE A 464 4.47 -5.71 6.37
N ALA A 465 3.83 -6.55 7.19
CA ALA A 465 4.12 -6.60 8.62
C ALA A 465 5.59 -6.97 8.90
N PHE A 466 6.15 -7.90 8.13
CA PHE A 466 7.56 -8.29 8.25
C PHE A 466 8.51 -7.15 7.84
N LEU A 467 8.19 -6.42 6.77
CA LEU A 467 8.95 -5.24 6.38
C LEU A 467 8.87 -4.13 7.43
N ARG A 468 7.70 -3.91 8.02
CA ARG A 468 7.52 -2.97 9.13
C ARG A 468 8.33 -3.39 10.35
N ALA A 469 8.35 -4.68 10.69
CA ALA A 469 9.15 -5.19 11.79
C ALA A 469 10.66 -5.02 11.56
N LYS A 470 11.16 -5.15 10.32
CA LYS A 470 12.56 -4.82 9.97
C LYS A 470 12.88 -3.34 10.25
N GLN A 471 11.96 -2.43 9.93
CA GLN A 471 12.12 -1.01 10.25
C GLN A 471 12.14 -0.79 11.77
N ASP A 472 11.22 -1.40 12.50
CA ASP A 472 11.10 -1.22 13.94
C ASP A 472 12.31 -1.80 14.70
N ALA A 473 12.92 -2.87 14.17
CA ALA A 473 14.22 -3.39 14.61
C ALA A 473 15.39 -2.43 14.35
N GLY A 474 15.19 -1.41 13.51
CA GLY A 474 16.12 -0.33 13.27
C GLY A 474 16.76 -0.33 11.89
N ALA A 475 16.14 -0.90 10.85
CA ALA A 475 16.61 -0.68 9.47
C ALA A 475 16.46 0.80 9.07
N ASP A 476 17.45 1.35 8.36
CA ASP A 476 17.45 2.74 7.92
C ASP A 476 16.84 2.91 6.51
N ARG A 477 16.83 1.84 5.70
CA ARG A 477 16.29 1.84 4.32
C ARG A 477 15.94 0.43 3.84
N ALA A 478 14.98 0.33 2.94
CA ALA A 478 14.70 -0.88 2.17
C ALA A 478 15.18 -0.74 0.71
N ILE A 479 15.68 -1.83 0.14
CA ILE A 479 16.00 -1.98 -1.28
C ILE A 479 15.06 -3.05 -1.83
N THR A 480 14.36 -2.74 -2.92
CA THR A 480 13.43 -3.70 -3.53
C THR A 480 14.18 -4.75 -4.33
N GLN A 481 13.65 -5.97 -4.41
CA GLN A 481 13.91 -6.86 -5.52
C GLN A 481 13.62 -6.13 -6.86
N PHE A 482 14.26 -6.56 -7.95
CA PHE A 482 13.98 -5.99 -9.28
C PHE A 482 12.56 -6.32 -9.76
N PHE A 483 12.07 -5.46 -10.65
CA PHE A 483 10.77 -5.51 -11.33
C PHE A 483 10.92 -4.82 -12.69
N PHE A 484 9.94 -4.98 -13.58
CA PHE A 484 10.01 -4.43 -14.95
C PHE A 484 8.94 -3.39 -15.27
N GLU A 485 7.95 -3.21 -14.40
CA GLU A 485 6.84 -2.28 -14.60
C GLU A 485 6.75 -1.30 -13.42
N PRO A 486 6.69 0.03 -13.64
CA PRO A 486 6.66 1.02 -12.56
C PRO A 486 5.46 0.87 -11.63
N GLU A 487 4.33 0.38 -12.12
CA GLU A 487 3.11 0.13 -11.37
C GLU A 487 3.34 -0.90 -10.27
N VAL A 488 4.20 -1.89 -10.50
CA VAL A 488 4.58 -2.90 -9.50
C VAL A 488 5.21 -2.21 -8.27
N TYR A 489 6.12 -1.27 -8.50
CA TYR A 489 6.76 -0.51 -7.43
C TYR A 489 5.77 0.40 -6.70
N PHE A 490 4.97 1.18 -7.41
CA PHE A 490 4.05 2.13 -6.75
C PHE A 490 2.93 1.42 -5.99
N LYS A 491 2.37 0.34 -6.55
CA LYS A 491 1.40 -0.51 -5.85
C LYS A 491 2.00 -1.13 -4.58
N PHE A 492 3.27 -1.51 -4.60
CA PHE A 492 3.96 -1.99 -3.41
C PHE A 492 4.23 -0.87 -2.40
N LEU A 493 4.67 0.31 -2.88
CA LEU A 493 4.93 1.48 -2.06
C LEU A 493 3.66 1.89 -1.29
N ASP A 494 2.52 1.99 -1.96
CA ASP A 494 1.23 2.32 -1.34
C ASP A 494 0.86 1.32 -0.24
N ARG A 495 1.00 0.01 -0.49
CA ARG A 495 0.79 -1.04 0.52
C ARG A 495 1.73 -0.89 1.71
N ALA A 496 3.03 -0.69 1.45
CA ALA A 496 4.02 -0.52 2.50
C ALA A 496 3.74 0.72 3.36
N ARG A 497 3.34 1.84 2.73
CA ARG A 497 2.95 3.08 3.44
C ARG A 497 1.67 2.89 4.25
N ALA A 498 0.67 2.21 3.70
CA ALA A 498 -0.56 1.85 4.43
C ALA A 498 -0.28 0.94 5.64
N GLY A 499 0.67 0.01 5.52
CA GLY A 499 1.19 -0.80 6.62
C GLY A 499 2.17 -0.09 7.56
N GLY A 500 2.34 1.23 7.40
CA GLY A 500 3.13 2.07 8.30
C GLY A 500 4.65 2.02 8.07
N VAL A 501 5.15 1.45 6.98
CA VAL A 501 6.57 1.59 6.64
C VAL A 501 6.83 3.05 6.27
N THR A 502 7.77 3.72 6.93
CA THR A 502 8.12 5.14 6.72
C THR A 502 9.55 5.34 6.24
N MET A 503 10.43 4.33 6.42
CA MET A 503 11.78 4.36 5.88
C MET A 503 11.77 4.45 4.35
N PRO A 504 12.82 5.03 3.73
CA PRO A 504 12.95 5.06 2.29
C PRO A 504 12.94 3.65 1.68
N ILE A 505 12.31 3.50 0.52
CA ILE A 505 12.24 2.25 -0.25
C ILE A 505 12.84 2.54 -1.62
N VAL A 506 14.02 2.00 -1.90
CA VAL A 506 14.77 2.26 -3.13
C VAL A 506 14.49 1.16 -4.14
N PRO A 507 14.04 1.49 -5.37
CA PRO A 507 13.85 0.50 -6.42
C PRO A 507 15.19 -0.13 -6.84
N GLY A 508 15.21 -1.45 -6.85
CA GLY A 508 16.26 -2.26 -7.47
C GLY A 508 16.01 -2.41 -8.97
N ILE A 509 17.02 -2.13 -9.79
CA ILE A 509 16.93 -2.14 -11.26
C ILE A 509 17.92 -3.16 -11.81
N MET A 510 17.41 -4.16 -12.55
CA MET A 510 18.21 -5.24 -13.11
C MET A 510 18.92 -4.82 -14.40
N LEU A 511 20.24 -5.02 -14.47
CA LEU A 511 21.06 -4.73 -15.66
C LEU A 511 21.64 -6.02 -16.28
N GLN A 512 20.81 -7.03 -16.47
CA GLN A 512 21.20 -8.33 -17.04
C GLN A 512 20.83 -8.42 -18.53
N PRO A 513 21.80 -8.32 -19.46
CA PRO A 513 21.51 -8.44 -20.89
C PRO A 513 21.33 -9.88 -21.36
N ASN A 514 21.77 -10.85 -20.58
CA ASN A 514 21.48 -12.24 -20.91
C ASN A 514 20.04 -12.59 -20.52
N PHE A 515 19.10 -12.52 -21.47
CA PHE A 515 17.68 -12.81 -21.24
C PHE A 515 17.42 -14.18 -20.60
N LYS A 516 18.14 -15.24 -21.02
CA LYS A 516 18.02 -16.57 -20.38
C LYS A 516 18.44 -16.53 -18.91
N GLY A 517 19.52 -15.82 -18.61
CA GLY A 517 19.98 -15.58 -17.24
C GLY A 517 19.02 -14.73 -16.43
N MET A 518 18.47 -13.67 -17.03
CA MET A 518 17.46 -12.80 -16.42
C MET A 518 16.20 -13.58 -16.07
N LYS A 519 15.67 -14.37 -17.01
CA LYS A 519 14.52 -15.27 -16.79
C LYS A 519 14.77 -16.22 -15.64
N ARG A 520 15.93 -16.88 -15.62
CA ARG A 520 16.28 -17.78 -14.51
C ARG A 520 16.25 -17.07 -13.15
N ILE A 521 16.79 -15.85 -13.05
CA ILE A 521 16.79 -15.10 -11.78
C ILE A 521 15.36 -14.65 -11.44
N ALA A 522 14.58 -14.23 -12.43
CA ALA A 522 13.18 -13.84 -12.25
C ALA A 522 12.34 -15.00 -11.72
N ASP A 523 12.47 -16.20 -12.31
CA ASP A 523 11.78 -17.41 -11.86
C ASP A 523 12.12 -17.75 -10.39
N LEU A 524 13.41 -17.68 -10.02
CA LEU A 524 13.86 -17.94 -8.64
C LEU A 524 13.31 -16.92 -7.63
N CYS A 525 13.11 -15.68 -8.06
CA CYS A 525 12.60 -14.60 -7.22
C CYS A 525 11.09 -14.42 -7.32
N GLN A 526 10.42 -15.21 -8.18
CA GLN A 526 9.02 -15.04 -8.59
C GLN A 526 8.68 -13.62 -9.07
N VAL A 527 9.58 -13.03 -9.85
CA VAL A 527 9.37 -11.73 -10.51
C VAL A 527 8.67 -11.95 -11.85
N THR A 528 7.63 -11.18 -12.10
CA THR A 528 6.87 -11.21 -13.35
C THR A 528 7.68 -10.59 -14.48
N LEU A 529 7.86 -11.34 -15.57
CA LEU A 529 8.39 -10.83 -16.83
C LEU A 529 7.23 -10.49 -17.77
N PRO A 530 7.03 -9.22 -18.15
CA PRO A 530 6.00 -8.84 -19.12
C PRO A 530 6.23 -9.49 -20.49
N ASN A 531 5.15 -9.80 -21.22
CA ASN A 531 5.23 -10.43 -22.54
C ASN A 531 6.05 -9.62 -23.55
N TRP A 532 5.92 -8.28 -23.53
CA TRP A 532 6.68 -7.40 -24.42
C TRP A 532 8.20 -7.57 -24.24
N LEU A 533 8.66 -7.95 -23.04
CA LEU A 533 10.08 -8.17 -22.80
C LEU A 533 10.56 -9.46 -23.49
N TYR A 534 9.72 -10.48 -23.61
CA TYR A 534 10.03 -11.67 -24.41
C TYR A 534 10.15 -11.32 -25.89
N GLU A 535 9.19 -10.55 -26.40
CA GLU A 535 9.13 -10.12 -27.80
C GLU A 535 10.36 -9.28 -28.19
N VAL A 536 10.75 -8.32 -27.35
CA VAL A 536 11.91 -7.45 -27.62
C VAL A 536 13.23 -8.22 -27.61
N PHE A 537 13.36 -9.26 -26.79
CA PHE A 537 14.56 -10.11 -26.75
C PHE A 537 14.53 -11.28 -27.73
N GLU A 538 13.43 -11.51 -28.45
CA GLU A 538 13.29 -12.58 -29.43
C GLU A 538 14.35 -12.44 -30.55
N GLY A 539 14.98 -13.55 -30.95
CA GLY A 539 16.00 -13.55 -32.00
C GLY A 539 17.37 -12.95 -31.61
N THR A 540 17.54 -12.36 -30.42
CA THR A 540 18.79 -11.68 -30.01
C THR A 540 19.86 -12.61 -29.40
N GLY A 541 19.66 -13.93 -29.42
CA GLY A 541 20.44 -14.91 -28.66
C GLY A 541 21.97 -14.81 -28.86
N ASP A 542 22.41 -14.67 -30.11
CA ASP A 542 23.82 -14.59 -30.50
C ASP A 542 24.33 -13.15 -30.65
N ASP A 543 23.46 -12.15 -30.50
CA ASP A 543 23.81 -10.73 -30.60
C ASP A 543 23.95 -10.11 -29.21
N ALA A 544 25.17 -10.14 -28.66
CA ALA A 544 25.46 -9.55 -27.36
C ALA A 544 25.29 -8.02 -27.34
N VAL A 545 25.58 -7.34 -28.45
CA VAL A 545 25.56 -5.88 -28.54
C VAL A 545 24.11 -5.38 -28.51
N THR A 546 23.24 -5.97 -29.32
CA THR A 546 21.81 -5.62 -29.34
C THR A 546 21.15 -5.86 -27.98
N ARG A 547 21.48 -6.96 -27.30
CA ARG A 547 20.98 -7.23 -25.94
C ARG A 547 21.39 -6.18 -24.93
N GLU A 548 22.63 -5.68 -25.00
CA GLU A 548 23.09 -4.60 -24.13
C GLU A 548 22.31 -3.31 -24.37
N PHE A 549 22.07 -2.94 -25.64
CA PHE A 549 21.27 -1.76 -25.97
C PHE A 549 19.82 -1.87 -25.49
N ILE A 550 19.17 -3.01 -25.73
CA ILE A 550 17.81 -3.28 -25.25
C ILE A 550 17.75 -3.13 -23.74
N THR A 551 18.68 -3.76 -23.02
CA THR A 551 18.71 -3.75 -21.54
C THR A 551 18.89 -2.33 -21.00
N ALA A 552 19.81 -1.56 -21.58
CA ALA A 552 20.03 -0.18 -21.18
C ALA A 552 18.79 0.69 -21.40
N ASN A 553 18.09 0.49 -22.53
CA ASN A 553 16.88 1.23 -22.85
C ASN A 553 15.72 0.89 -21.89
N VAL A 554 15.47 -0.41 -21.67
CA VAL A 554 14.44 -0.88 -20.72
C VAL A 554 14.69 -0.35 -19.32
N ALA A 555 15.93 -0.43 -18.83
CA ALA A 555 16.29 0.07 -17.50
C ALA A 555 16.14 1.59 -17.40
N ALA A 556 16.55 2.34 -18.43
CA ALA A 556 16.41 3.80 -18.45
C ALA A 556 14.95 4.22 -18.49
N GLU A 557 14.12 3.62 -19.35
CA GLU A 557 12.69 3.89 -19.44
C GLU A 557 11.98 3.64 -18.11
N LEU A 558 12.28 2.51 -17.45
CA LEU A 558 11.74 2.21 -16.12
C LEU A 558 12.14 3.28 -15.11
N CYS A 559 13.42 3.65 -15.06
CA CYS A 559 13.90 4.70 -14.15
C CYS A 559 13.26 6.06 -14.45
N HIS A 560 13.00 6.40 -15.72
CA HIS A 560 12.31 7.63 -16.11
C HIS A 560 10.87 7.64 -15.61
N LYS A 561 10.10 6.58 -15.87
CA LYS A 561 8.71 6.46 -15.41
C LYS A 561 8.60 6.56 -13.89
N LEU A 562 9.57 5.97 -13.16
CA LEU A 562 9.67 6.09 -11.71
C LEU A 562 10.02 7.53 -11.28
N SER A 563 10.98 8.17 -11.95
CA SER A 563 11.44 9.51 -11.63
C SER A 563 10.39 10.60 -11.88
N ASP A 564 9.59 10.45 -12.94
CA ASP A 564 8.47 11.35 -13.24
C ASP A 564 7.40 11.36 -12.13
N GLN A 565 7.38 10.33 -11.28
CA GLN A 565 6.49 10.20 -10.13
C GLN A 565 7.22 10.42 -8.79
N GLY A 566 8.40 11.05 -8.81
CA GLY A 566 9.09 11.54 -7.62
C GLY A 566 10.14 10.60 -7.04
N VAL A 567 10.46 9.48 -7.71
CA VAL A 567 11.55 8.60 -7.28
C VAL A 567 12.89 9.18 -7.69
N ASN A 568 13.78 9.42 -6.72
CA ASN A 568 15.08 10.07 -6.95
C ASN A 568 16.28 9.24 -6.50
N ASP A 569 16.08 8.03 -5.99
CA ASP A 569 17.15 7.11 -5.59
C ASP A 569 16.96 5.79 -6.34
N PHE A 570 18.03 5.26 -6.94
CA PHE A 570 18.02 3.97 -7.66
C PHE A 570 19.15 3.06 -7.19
N HIS A 571 18.88 1.76 -7.15
CA HIS A 571 19.87 0.72 -6.85
C HIS A 571 20.04 -0.20 -8.06
N PHE A 572 21.23 -0.26 -8.64
CA PHE A 572 21.47 -1.02 -9.87
C PHE A 572 22.18 -2.34 -9.60
N TYR A 573 21.57 -3.44 -10.03
CA TYR A 573 22.18 -4.77 -10.03
C TYR A 573 23.09 -4.93 -11.24
N THR A 574 24.39 -4.64 -11.06
CA THR A 574 25.32 -4.48 -12.19
C THR A 574 25.87 -5.78 -12.76
N LEU A 575 25.82 -6.88 -12.00
CA LEU A 575 26.47 -8.14 -12.34
C LEU A 575 27.97 -7.99 -12.70
N ASN A 576 28.66 -7.06 -12.03
CA ASN A 576 30.06 -6.68 -12.30
C ASN A 576 30.29 -6.16 -13.73
N ARG A 577 29.31 -5.43 -14.28
CA ARG A 577 29.41 -4.78 -15.60
C ARG A 577 29.08 -3.30 -15.49
N ALA A 578 30.09 -2.45 -15.66
CA ALA A 578 29.92 -1.00 -15.60
C ALA A 578 29.24 -0.38 -16.84
N SER A 579 29.35 -0.98 -18.03
CA SER A 579 28.87 -0.37 -19.28
C SER A 579 27.38 0.00 -19.23
N LEU A 580 26.54 -0.95 -18.83
CA LEU A 580 25.09 -0.74 -18.75
C LEU A 580 24.73 0.30 -17.68
N ALA A 581 25.33 0.18 -16.50
CA ALA A 581 25.09 1.13 -15.41
C ALA A 581 25.48 2.57 -15.81
N LEU A 582 26.62 2.75 -16.48
CA LEU A 582 27.05 4.05 -16.99
C LEU A 582 26.11 4.61 -18.06
N SER A 583 25.68 3.77 -19.01
CA SER A 583 24.73 4.18 -20.06
C SER A 583 23.40 4.63 -19.44
N THR A 584 22.83 3.83 -18.53
CA THR A 584 21.59 4.17 -17.83
C THR A 584 21.74 5.44 -17.00
N CYS A 585 22.84 5.61 -16.26
CA CYS A 585 23.11 6.85 -15.51
C CYS A 585 23.16 8.08 -16.42
N ARG A 586 23.82 7.99 -17.58
CA ARG A 586 23.90 9.10 -18.54
C ARG A 586 22.54 9.49 -19.10
N LEU A 587 21.69 8.50 -19.40
CA LEU A 587 20.31 8.75 -19.85
C LEU A 587 19.49 9.45 -18.76
N LEU A 588 19.72 9.12 -17.49
CA LEU A 588 19.13 9.80 -16.33
C LEU A 588 19.76 11.16 -16.00
N GLY A 589 20.68 11.67 -16.83
CA GLY A 589 21.33 12.96 -16.62
C GLY A 589 22.50 12.96 -15.62
N LEU A 590 22.81 11.81 -15.02
CA LEU A 590 23.95 11.67 -14.12
C LEU A 590 25.26 11.53 -14.93
N LYS A 591 26.19 12.45 -14.72
CA LYS A 591 27.47 12.53 -15.44
C LYS A 591 28.63 12.17 -14.50
N PRO A 592 29.70 11.52 -15.01
CA PRO A 592 30.93 11.36 -14.27
C PRO A 592 31.44 12.70 -13.73
N GLN A 593 31.77 12.75 -12.45
CA GLN A 593 32.48 13.88 -11.87
C GLN A 593 33.91 13.89 -12.39
N ALA A 594 34.44 15.09 -12.66
CA ALA A 594 35.85 15.23 -12.99
C ALA A 594 36.67 14.70 -11.80
N VAL A 595 37.57 13.77 -12.07
CA VAL A 595 38.53 13.30 -11.06
C VAL A 595 39.44 14.50 -10.76
N ALA A 596 39.32 15.07 -9.56
CA ALA A 596 40.15 16.17 -9.10
C ALA A 596 41.59 15.72 -8.85
#